data_AF-A0A1I1GR69-F1
#
_entry.id   AF-A0A1I1GR69-F1
#
_cell.length_a   1.000
_cell.length_b   1.000
_cell.length_c   1.000
_cell.angle_alpha   90.00
_cell.angle_beta   90.00
_cell.angle_gamma   90.00
#
_symmetry.space_group_name_H-M   'P 1'
#
loop_
_entity.id
_entity.type
_entity.pdbx_description
1 polymer ?
#
loop_
_entity_poly.entity_id
_entity_poly.type
_entity_poly.pdbx_seq_one_letter_code
_entity_poly.pdbx_strand_id
1 'polypeptide(L)'
;MPNLLRSALILAAFGATGIAQAAVIPANVKVTEVASVPALNTWYRANVAGTGTVAEINGSQARNGNGSVEMALSGGNSSKADYVFTWGYVPGRTLGNLNTLGFDWFRATSSDTTAHLAPAMRLRYDRDGLASTTDDLGYLIWEHAYIGTGAPTAAPENTWVSSDILQGDFWQRQSPWTSPTGQKFAGVTIEDYNIDLTEWMNGSSPANADKLGAGSAILGIEFGIGSGWSNSFQGNVDNVRFGFAGQTPTNFNFELAAADVPEPASLALFGQGVLGFAAARRRKQK
;
A
#
# COMPACT_ATOMS: atom_id res chain seq x y z
N MET A 1 23.36 47.04 34.67
CA MET A 1 24.15 45.86 34.27
C MET A 1 23.50 44.63 34.91
N PRO A 2 23.34 43.51 34.18
CA PRO A 2 22.17 43.29 33.34
C PRO A 2 21.43 41.96 33.61
N ASN A 3 20.17 41.94 33.15
CA ASN A 3 19.47 40.83 32.49
C ASN A 3 19.55 39.42 33.09
N LEU A 4 18.43 38.94 33.64
CA LEU A 4 18.02 37.55 33.38
C LEU A 4 16.56 37.51 32.93
N LEU A 5 16.42 36.86 31.78
CA LEU A 5 15.30 36.91 30.86
C LEU A 5 14.06 36.17 31.38
N ARG A 6 12.92 36.74 30.99
CA ARG A 6 11.61 36.11 30.94
C ARG A 6 11.67 34.85 30.08
N SER A 7 11.09 33.75 30.55
CA SER A 7 10.59 32.68 29.68
C SER A 7 9.36 32.08 30.35
N ALA A 8 8.20 32.65 30.02
CA ALA A 8 6.92 32.04 30.31
C ALA A 8 6.76 30.86 29.35
N LEU A 9 6.84 29.65 29.87
CA LEU A 9 6.48 28.44 29.14
C LEU A 9 4.96 28.47 28.98
N ILE A 10 4.48 28.81 27.79
CA ILE A 10 3.09 28.63 27.41
C ILE A 10 2.87 27.12 27.27
N LEU A 11 2.31 26.51 28.32
CA LEU A 11 1.79 25.16 28.27
C LEU A 11 0.47 25.21 27.48
N ALA A 12 0.54 25.02 26.16
CA ALA A 12 -0.65 24.80 25.35
C ALA A 12 -1.16 23.39 25.61
N ALA A 13 -2.04 23.26 26.61
CA ALA A 13 -2.87 22.08 26.79
C ALA A 13 -3.88 22.01 25.63
N PHE A 14 -3.56 21.27 24.57
CA PHE A 14 -4.57 20.80 23.62
C PHE A 14 -5.28 19.59 24.23
N GLY A 15 -6.21 19.86 25.13
CA GLY A 15 -7.29 18.93 25.46
C GLY A 15 -8.27 18.88 24.30
N ALA A 16 -7.95 18.11 23.26
CA ALA A 16 -8.91 17.75 22.22
C ALA A 16 -9.43 16.35 22.51
N THR A 17 -10.46 16.24 23.36
CA THR A 17 -11.38 15.09 23.33
C THR A 17 -12.29 15.25 22.13
N GLY A 18 -11.72 15.22 20.94
CA GLY A 18 -12.44 14.90 19.72
C GLY A 18 -12.34 13.39 19.56
N ILE A 19 -13.46 12.68 19.55
CA ILE A 19 -13.49 11.35 18.95
C ILE A 19 -13.04 11.58 17.51
N ALA A 20 -11.79 11.24 17.19
CA ALA A 20 -11.31 11.30 15.83
C ALA A 20 -12.21 10.37 15.01
N GLN A 21 -13.13 10.94 14.25
CA GLN A 21 -13.93 10.18 13.32
C GLN A 21 -12.94 9.57 12.33
N ALA A 22 -12.83 8.24 12.34
CA ALA A 22 -11.97 7.53 11.42
C ALA A 22 -12.32 7.96 10.00
N ALA A 23 -11.31 8.33 9.21
CA ALA A 23 -11.53 8.70 7.83
C ALA A 23 -12.21 7.53 7.11
N VAL A 24 -13.40 7.79 6.56
CA VAL A 24 -14.11 6.82 5.72
C VAL A 24 -13.34 6.70 4.41
N ILE A 25 -12.77 5.53 4.15
CA ILE A 25 -12.13 5.24 2.87
C ILE A 25 -13.24 4.78 1.91
N PRO A 26 -13.36 5.38 0.71
CA PRO A 26 -14.39 4.98 -0.24
C PRO A 26 -14.26 3.50 -0.67
N ALA A 27 -15.37 2.92 -1.13
CA ALA A 27 -15.41 1.52 -1.54
C ALA A 27 -14.61 1.25 -2.83
N ASN A 28 -14.59 2.21 -3.76
CA ASN A 28 -13.86 2.09 -5.02
C ASN A 28 -13.03 3.37 -5.21
N VAL A 29 -11.73 3.23 -5.19
CA VAL A 29 -10.79 4.35 -5.26
C VAL A 29 -9.91 4.18 -6.48
N LYS A 30 -9.94 5.18 -7.37
CA LYS A 30 -8.96 5.30 -8.45
C LYS A 30 -7.72 5.99 -7.91
N VAL A 31 -6.59 5.30 -7.96
CA VAL A 31 -5.30 5.84 -7.53
C VAL A 31 -4.55 6.27 -8.77
N THR A 32 -4.42 7.58 -8.97
CA THR A 32 -3.69 8.15 -10.12
C THR A 32 -2.34 8.74 -9.73
N GLU A 33 -2.14 8.95 -8.43
CA GLU A 33 -0.93 9.53 -7.87
C GLU A 33 -0.56 8.81 -6.57
N VAL A 34 0.73 8.73 -6.31
CA VAL A 34 1.27 8.22 -5.06
C VAL A 34 2.18 9.24 -4.41
N ALA A 35 2.06 9.39 -3.10
CA ALA A 35 2.84 10.35 -2.35
C ALA A 35 4.32 9.95 -2.31
N SER A 36 5.17 10.96 -2.23
CA SER A 36 6.63 10.81 -2.07
C SER A 36 7.06 10.61 -0.62
N VAL A 37 6.16 10.83 0.33
CA VAL A 37 6.40 10.71 1.77
C VAL A 37 5.27 9.92 2.44
N PRO A 38 5.54 9.24 3.57
CA PRO A 38 4.51 8.56 4.33
C PRO A 38 3.38 9.49 4.75
N ALA A 39 2.14 9.08 4.49
CA ALA A 39 0.94 9.77 4.90
C ALA A 39 -0.18 8.77 5.20
N LEU A 40 -1.06 9.11 6.15
CA LEU A 40 -2.23 8.29 6.44
C LEU A 40 -3.26 8.41 5.32
N ASN A 41 -3.91 7.29 5.00
CA ASN A 41 -4.96 7.14 3.99
C ASN A 41 -4.53 7.57 2.58
N THR A 42 -3.23 7.49 2.28
CA THR A 42 -2.66 7.81 0.98
C THR A 42 -1.62 6.76 0.62
N TRP A 43 -1.63 6.31 -0.64
CA TRP A 43 -0.59 5.43 -1.15
C TRP A 43 0.73 6.19 -1.25
N TYR A 44 1.82 5.59 -0.78
CA TYR A 44 3.17 6.12 -0.97
C TYR A 44 4.14 5.00 -1.30
N ARG A 45 5.22 5.35 -1.99
CA ARG A 45 6.32 4.42 -2.27
C ARG A 45 7.22 4.30 -1.06
N ALA A 46 7.58 3.07 -0.69
CA ALA A 46 8.51 2.78 0.38
C ALA A 46 9.62 1.85 -0.12
N ASN A 47 10.74 1.87 0.60
CA ASN A 47 11.86 0.94 0.39
C ASN A 47 12.36 0.84 -1.05
N VAL A 48 12.16 1.86 -1.90
CA VAL A 48 12.65 1.85 -3.28
C VAL A 48 14.16 1.93 -3.26
N ALA A 49 14.82 0.82 -3.57
CA ALA A 49 16.27 0.68 -3.51
C ALA A 49 16.78 -0.23 -4.62
N GLY A 50 18.06 -0.10 -4.95
CA GLY A 50 18.71 -0.82 -6.05
C GLY A 50 18.73 -0.01 -7.35
N THR A 51 19.77 -0.23 -8.15
CA THR A 51 19.85 0.33 -9.51
C THR A 51 18.82 -0.35 -10.39
N GLY A 52 18.15 0.40 -11.27
CA GLY A 52 17.19 -0.15 -12.23
C GLY A 52 15.85 -0.59 -11.62
N THR A 53 15.58 -0.20 -10.37
CA THR A 53 14.28 -0.45 -9.73
C THR A 53 13.21 0.48 -10.30
N VAL A 54 12.12 -0.11 -10.77
CA VAL A 54 10.92 0.60 -11.26
C VAL A 54 9.81 0.44 -10.22
N ALA A 55 9.14 1.56 -9.91
CA ALA A 55 7.98 1.62 -9.03
C ALA A 55 7.10 2.80 -9.47
N GLU A 56 6.15 2.56 -10.36
CA GLU A 56 5.30 3.61 -10.94
C GLU A 56 3.93 3.07 -11.37
N ILE A 57 2.97 3.97 -11.53
CA ILE A 57 1.70 3.66 -12.21
C ILE A 57 1.91 3.94 -13.69
N ASN A 58 1.66 2.96 -14.55
CA ASN A 58 1.73 3.17 -16.00
C ASN A 58 0.71 2.30 -16.75
N GLY A 59 0.66 2.46 -18.07
CA GLY A 59 -0.26 1.73 -18.95
C GLY A 59 0.36 0.57 -19.73
N SER A 60 1.59 0.13 -19.39
CA SER A 60 2.30 -0.91 -20.15
C SER A 60 1.60 -2.26 -20.07
N GLN A 61 1.03 -2.55 -18.89
CA GLN A 61 0.31 -3.78 -18.59
C GLN A 61 -0.91 -3.42 -17.73
N ALA A 62 -1.96 -2.84 -18.33
CA ALA A 62 -3.18 -2.51 -17.61
C ALA A 62 -3.98 -3.77 -17.23
N ARG A 63 -4.69 -3.74 -16.10
CA ARG A 63 -5.59 -4.83 -15.67
C ARG A 63 -7.04 -4.41 -15.77
N ASN A 64 -7.42 -3.37 -15.04
CA ASN A 64 -8.78 -2.83 -15.03
C ASN A 64 -8.73 -1.33 -15.32
N GLY A 65 -8.96 -0.94 -16.58
CA GLY A 65 -8.90 0.47 -16.97
C GLY A 65 -7.68 0.76 -17.84
N ASN A 66 -6.96 1.84 -17.54
CA ASN A 66 -5.85 2.36 -18.33
C ASN A 66 -4.49 2.25 -17.64
N GLY A 67 -4.43 1.72 -16.41
CA GLY A 67 -3.19 1.57 -15.67
C GLY A 67 -3.05 0.30 -14.86
N SER A 68 -1.87 0.15 -14.26
CA SER A 68 -1.55 -0.70 -13.11
C SER A 68 -0.25 -0.19 -12.49
N VAL A 69 0.14 -0.71 -11.32
CA VAL A 69 1.46 -0.43 -10.73
C VAL A 69 2.48 -1.37 -11.34
N GLU A 70 3.44 -0.86 -12.10
CA GLU A 70 4.62 -1.60 -12.53
C GLU A 70 5.68 -1.62 -11.41
N MET A 71 6.20 -2.82 -11.15
CA MET A 71 7.30 -3.07 -10.24
C MET A 71 8.34 -3.93 -10.95
N ALA A 72 9.56 -3.40 -11.11
CA ALA A 72 10.65 -4.13 -11.74
C ALA A 72 11.97 -3.94 -11.00
N LEU A 73 12.84 -4.95 -11.08
CA LEU A 73 14.19 -4.96 -10.55
C LEU A 73 15.11 -5.42 -11.68
N SER A 74 16.28 -4.80 -11.86
CA SER A 74 17.31 -5.33 -12.76
C SER A 74 18.22 -6.37 -12.11
N GLY A 75 17.94 -6.77 -10.86
CA GLY A 75 18.72 -7.70 -10.06
C GLY A 75 19.47 -7.06 -8.89
N GLY A 76 20.18 -7.89 -8.13
CA GLY A 76 20.91 -7.50 -6.92
C GLY A 76 20.12 -7.73 -5.62
N ASN A 77 20.76 -8.38 -4.65
CA ASN A 77 20.11 -8.87 -3.42
C ASN A 77 19.48 -7.79 -2.53
N SER A 78 19.81 -6.51 -2.76
CA SER A 78 19.27 -5.35 -2.02
C SER A 78 18.19 -4.58 -2.78
N SER A 79 17.88 -4.97 -4.03
CA SER A 79 16.87 -4.31 -4.84
C SER A 79 15.47 -4.67 -4.33
N LYS A 80 14.62 -3.66 -4.17
CA LYS A 80 13.25 -3.79 -3.67
C LYS A 80 12.43 -2.55 -3.98
N ALA A 81 11.12 -2.74 -4.02
CA ALA A 81 10.15 -1.67 -4.14
C ALA A 81 8.87 -2.08 -3.41
N ASP A 82 8.32 -1.16 -2.61
CA ASP A 82 7.06 -1.36 -1.91
C ASP A 82 6.12 -0.18 -2.17
N TYR A 83 4.82 -0.47 -2.15
CA TYR A 83 3.75 0.51 -2.05
C TYR A 83 3.00 0.27 -0.76
N VAL A 84 2.78 1.35 0.00
CA VAL A 84 2.22 1.27 1.34
C VAL A 84 0.99 2.16 1.43
N PHE A 85 -0.05 1.63 2.08
CA PHE A 85 -1.24 2.37 2.47
C PHE A 85 -1.53 2.13 3.95
N THR A 86 -1.26 3.13 4.78
CA THR A 86 -1.53 3.05 6.23
C THR A 86 -2.69 3.92 6.62
N TRP A 87 -3.52 3.46 7.55
CA TRP A 87 -4.63 4.23 8.13
C TRP A 87 -4.48 4.43 9.65
N GLY A 88 -3.51 3.77 10.28
CA GLY A 88 -3.25 3.87 11.71
C GLY A 88 -4.30 3.15 12.57
N TYR A 89 -4.48 3.58 13.81
CA TYR A 89 -5.43 2.97 14.73
C TYR A 89 -6.86 3.40 14.42
N VAL A 90 -7.70 2.44 14.04
CA VAL A 90 -9.13 2.64 13.81
C VAL A 90 -9.89 1.54 14.56
N PRO A 91 -10.81 1.90 15.48
CA PRO A 91 -11.62 0.92 16.19
C PRO A 91 -12.31 -0.06 15.24
N GLY A 92 -12.21 -1.35 15.55
CA GLY A 92 -12.81 -2.43 14.75
C GLY A 92 -12.03 -2.83 13.50
N ARG A 93 -10.93 -2.16 13.14
CA ARG A 93 -9.98 -2.66 12.11
C ARG A 93 -8.94 -3.57 12.75
N THR A 94 -9.40 -4.71 13.22
CA THR A 94 -8.57 -5.74 13.86
C THR A 94 -8.45 -6.97 12.97
N LEU A 95 -7.49 -7.84 13.30
CA LEU A 95 -7.32 -9.11 12.61
C LEU A 95 -8.61 -9.94 12.66
N GLY A 96 -9.27 -9.99 13.84
CA GLY A 96 -10.55 -10.68 14.06
C GLY A 96 -11.73 -10.19 13.22
N ASN A 97 -11.66 -8.96 12.72
CA ASN A 97 -12.71 -8.38 11.89
C ASN A 97 -12.36 -8.35 10.40
N LEU A 98 -11.14 -8.72 10.00
CA LEU A 98 -10.73 -8.70 8.59
C LEU A 98 -11.55 -9.73 7.80
N ASN A 99 -12.28 -9.28 6.78
CA ASN A 99 -13.19 -10.13 6.00
C ASN A 99 -13.11 -9.90 4.48
N THR A 100 -12.18 -9.08 4.02
CA THR A 100 -11.77 -8.96 2.62
C THR A 100 -10.29 -8.68 2.60
N LEU A 101 -9.53 -9.46 1.82
CA LEU A 101 -8.11 -9.19 1.57
C LEU A 101 -7.71 -9.85 0.26
N GLY A 102 -7.13 -9.08 -0.66
CA GLY A 102 -6.72 -9.61 -1.95
C GLY A 102 -6.21 -8.54 -2.88
N PHE A 103 -5.74 -8.98 -4.04
CA PHE A 103 -5.20 -8.13 -5.09
C PHE A 103 -5.04 -8.93 -6.38
N ASP A 104 -4.89 -8.21 -7.48
CA ASP A 104 -4.49 -8.77 -8.76
C ASP A 104 -3.00 -8.53 -8.97
N TRP A 105 -2.30 -9.54 -9.47
CA TRP A 105 -0.88 -9.42 -9.80
C TRP A 105 -0.52 -10.11 -11.10
N PHE A 106 0.60 -9.71 -11.67
CA PHE A 106 1.14 -10.19 -12.92
C PHE A 106 2.64 -10.41 -12.79
N ARG A 107 3.15 -11.48 -13.40
CA ARG A 107 4.58 -11.73 -13.55
C ARG A 107 4.89 -11.85 -15.05
N ALA A 108 5.83 -11.06 -15.54
CA ALA A 108 6.27 -11.12 -16.92
C ALA A 108 7.24 -12.30 -17.13
N THR A 109 7.16 -12.95 -18.29
CA THR A 109 8.12 -14.00 -18.70
C THR A 109 9.54 -13.47 -18.91
N SER A 110 9.71 -12.15 -19.00
CA SER A 110 11.03 -11.49 -19.00
C SER A 110 11.75 -11.59 -17.65
N SER A 111 11.06 -12.00 -16.58
CA SER A 111 11.66 -12.21 -15.26
C SER A 111 12.58 -13.43 -15.25
N ASP A 112 13.82 -13.27 -14.81
CA ASP A 112 14.82 -14.34 -14.67
C ASP A 112 15.09 -14.71 -13.19
N THR A 113 14.34 -14.12 -12.25
CA THR A 113 14.29 -14.55 -10.85
C THR A 113 13.61 -15.91 -10.68
N THR A 114 13.75 -16.51 -9.49
CA THR A 114 13.19 -17.83 -9.18
C THR A 114 11.69 -17.89 -9.47
N ALA A 115 11.24 -19.00 -10.07
CA ALA A 115 9.91 -19.11 -10.68
C ALA A 115 8.72 -18.92 -9.71
N HIS A 116 8.90 -19.10 -8.40
CA HIS A 116 7.84 -18.91 -7.41
C HIS A 116 7.68 -17.45 -6.96
N LEU A 117 8.60 -16.56 -7.33
CA LEU A 117 8.60 -15.18 -6.88
C LEU A 117 7.57 -14.35 -7.67
N ALA A 118 6.71 -13.68 -6.93
CA ALA A 118 5.65 -12.80 -7.39
C ALA A 118 5.48 -11.65 -6.38
N PRO A 119 4.71 -10.60 -6.68
CA PRO A 119 4.46 -9.54 -5.71
C PRO A 119 3.83 -10.11 -4.43
N ALA A 120 4.38 -9.72 -3.28
CA ALA A 120 3.89 -10.09 -1.96
C ALA A 120 2.85 -9.08 -1.47
N MET A 121 1.96 -9.52 -0.57
CA MET A 121 1.02 -8.65 0.15
C MET A 121 1.26 -8.77 1.66
N ARG A 122 1.19 -7.65 2.36
CA ARG A 122 1.54 -7.55 3.78
C ARG A 122 0.46 -6.81 4.55
N LEU A 123 0.10 -7.33 5.70
CA LEU A 123 -0.71 -6.65 6.71
C LEU A 123 0.22 -6.08 7.76
N ARG A 124 0.18 -4.76 7.97
CA ARG A 124 0.89 -4.15 9.10
C ARG A 124 0.04 -4.32 10.35
N TYR A 125 0.57 -5.01 11.35
CA TYR A 125 -0.12 -5.25 12.62
C TYR A 125 0.48 -4.44 13.76
N ASP A 126 -0.34 -4.27 14.78
CA ASP A 126 0.05 -4.04 16.16
C ASP A 126 -0.48 -5.20 17.01
N ARG A 127 0.40 -5.81 17.81
CA ARG A 127 0.13 -7.10 18.45
C ARG A 127 -0.99 -7.02 19.48
N ASP A 128 -0.91 -6.07 20.41
CA ASP A 128 -1.89 -5.97 21.50
C ASP A 128 -3.09 -5.07 21.16
N GLY A 129 -3.01 -4.34 20.05
CA GLY A 129 -4.07 -3.48 19.54
C GLY A 129 -4.17 -2.15 20.29
N LEU A 130 -3.15 -1.78 21.07
CA LEU A 130 -3.16 -0.58 21.89
C LEU A 130 -2.32 0.53 21.25
N ALA A 131 -2.96 1.66 20.93
CA ALA A 131 -2.25 2.80 20.33
C ALA A 131 -1.14 3.42 21.20
N SER A 132 -1.09 3.08 22.49
CA SER A 132 -0.07 3.52 23.44
C SER A 132 1.23 2.72 23.37
N THR A 133 1.18 1.50 22.84
CA THR A 133 2.32 0.63 22.55
C THR A 133 2.65 0.80 21.07
N THR A 134 3.94 0.84 20.78
CA THR A 134 4.45 1.08 19.39
C THR A 134 5.57 0.11 19.05
N ASP A 135 5.69 -0.88 19.90
CA ASP A 135 6.87 -1.66 20.15
C ASP A 135 6.75 -3.11 19.73
N ASP A 136 5.55 -3.44 19.33
CA ASP A 136 5.03 -4.73 18.97
C ASP A 136 4.30 -4.64 17.62
N LEU A 137 4.88 -3.80 16.75
CA LEU A 137 4.50 -3.65 15.36
C LEU A 137 5.21 -4.70 14.51
N GLY A 138 4.54 -5.16 13.47
CA GLY A 138 5.15 -6.05 12.50
C GLY A 138 4.32 -6.20 11.25
N TYR A 139 4.65 -7.23 10.48
CA TYR A 139 3.93 -7.62 9.28
C TYR A 139 3.55 -9.10 9.33
N LEU A 140 2.33 -9.40 8.91
CA LEU A 140 1.97 -10.70 8.37
C LEU A 140 2.12 -10.62 6.86
N ILE A 141 2.84 -11.57 6.26
CA ILE A 141 3.28 -11.50 4.87
C ILE A 141 2.78 -12.73 4.14
N TRP A 142 2.01 -12.49 3.07
CA TRP A 142 1.56 -13.50 2.13
C TRP A 142 2.42 -13.43 0.87
N GLU A 143 2.81 -14.61 0.39
CA GLU A 143 3.53 -14.79 -0.87
C GLU A 143 2.95 -15.98 -1.62
N HIS A 144 2.79 -15.85 -2.94
CA HIS A 144 2.28 -16.92 -3.81
C HIS A 144 3.05 -18.24 -3.68
N ALA A 145 4.33 -18.18 -3.31
CA ALA A 145 5.15 -19.37 -3.11
C ALA A 145 4.52 -20.34 -2.10
N TYR A 146 3.86 -19.83 -1.05
CA TYR A 146 3.43 -20.60 0.12
C TYR A 146 1.90 -20.69 0.18
N ILE A 147 1.33 -21.60 -0.61
CA ILE A 147 -0.12 -21.81 -0.73
C ILE A 147 -0.57 -23.20 -0.22
N GLY A 148 -0.16 -23.58 1.00
CA GLY A 148 -0.69 -24.76 1.70
C GLY A 148 -0.11 -26.13 1.30
N THR A 149 0.95 -26.20 0.49
CA THR A 149 1.55 -27.48 0.04
C THR A 149 2.94 -27.75 0.61
N GLY A 150 3.48 -26.85 1.44
CA GLY A 150 4.84 -26.95 2.00
C GLY A 150 5.97 -26.82 0.97
N ALA A 151 5.67 -26.66 -0.32
CA ALA A 151 6.63 -26.46 -1.40
C ALA A 151 6.32 -25.18 -2.19
N PRO A 152 7.33 -24.40 -2.61
CA PRO A 152 7.14 -23.20 -3.40
C PRO A 152 6.38 -23.47 -4.71
N THR A 153 5.23 -22.83 -4.90
CA THR A 153 4.46 -22.93 -6.15
C THR A 153 4.96 -21.92 -7.18
N ALA A 154 5.17 -22.37 -8.41
CA ALA A 154 5.56 -21.47 -9.50
C ALA A 154 4.48 -20.41 -9.77
N ALA A 155 4.90 -19.17 -9.95
CA ALA A 155 4.05 -18.04 -10.32
C ALA A 155 3.76 -18.09 -11.82
N PRO A 156 2.48 -18.13 -12.25
CA PRO A 156 2.11 -18.06 -13.65
C PRO A 156 2.70 -16.82 -14.33
N GLU A 157 3.20 -16.99 -15.55
CA GLU A 157 3.79 -15.92 -16.34
C GLU A 157 2.78 -15.42 -17.39
N ASN A 158 2.87 -14.13 -17.71
CA ASN A 158 2.08 -13.46 -18.75
C ASN A 158 0.55 -13.60 -18.58
N THR A 159 0.08 -13.75 -17.35
CA THR A 159 -1.33 -13.78 -17.02
C THR A 159 -1.59 -13.02 -15.73
N TRP A 160 -2.74 -12.37 -15.66
CA TRP A 160 -3.21 -11.75 -14.43
C TRP A 160 -3.77 -12.82 -13.50
N VAL A 161 -3.29 -12.82 -12.27
CA VAL A 161 -3.75 -13.70 -11.20
C VAL A 161 -4.51 -12.86 -10.18
N SER A 162 -5.76 -13.23 -9.94
CA SER A 162 -6.58 -12.64 -8.87
C SER A 162 -6.47 -13.49 -7.62
N SER A 163 -5.84 -12.94 -6.57
CA SER A 163 -5.65 -13.66 -5.30
C SER A 163 -6.61 -13.12 -4.24
N ASP A 164 -7.50 -13.98 -3.75
CA ASP A 164 -8.16 -13.80 -2.46
C ASP A 164 -7.30 -14.52 -1.42
N ILE A 165 -6.71 -13.76 -0.50
CA ILE A 165 -5.66 -14.26 0.38
C ILE A 165 -6.13 -14.36 1.84
N LEU A 166 -7.43 -14.19 2.11
CA LEU A 166 -7.95 -14.35 3.47
C LEU A 166 -7.71 -15.74 4.07
N GLN A 167 -7.70 -16.76 3.21
CA GLN A 167 -7.46 -18.15 3.57
C GLN A 167 -6.04 -18.61 3.18
N GLY A 168 -5.14 -17.66 2.89
CA GLY A 168 -3.74 -17.96 2.59
C GLY A 168 -2.91 -18.14 3.85
N ASP A 169 -1.72 -18.70 3.67
CA ASP A 169 -0.70 -18.78 4.72
C ASP A 169 0.10 -17.47 4.80
N PHE A 170 0.45 -17.08 6.01
CA PHE A 170 1.20 -15.86 6.31
C PHE A 170 2.36 -16.16 7.24
N TRP A 171 3.54 -15.63 6.89
CA TRP A 171 4.68 -15.62 7.78
C TRP A 171 4.85 -14.26 8.46
N GLN A 172 5.58 -14.21 9.57
CA GLN A 172 5.65 -13.01 10.41
C GLN A 172 7.01 -12.32 10.31
N ARG A 173 7.00 -10.99 10.19
CA ARG A 173 8.18 -10.13 10.37
C ARG A 173 7.92 -9.13 11.47
N GLN A 174 8.65 -9.24 12.58
CA GLN A 174 8.60 -8.28 13.67
C GLN A 174 9.42 -7.03 13.30
N SER A 175 8.90 -5.84 13.62
CA SER A 175 9.64 -4.60 13.41
C SER A 175 10.78 -4.47 14.41
N PRO A 176 11.91 -3.86 14.02
CA PRO A 176 12.88 -3.41 15.00
C PRO A 176 12.24 -2.44 15.99
N TRP A 177 12.62 -2.52 17.26
CA TRP A 177 12.13 -1.62 18.30
C TRP A 177 13.27 -1.15 19.22
N THR A 178 13.10 0.02 19.83
CA THR A 178 13.98 0.58 20.86
C THR A 178 13.26 0.67 22.19
N SER A 179 13.67 -0.13 23.18
CA SER A 179 13.08 -0.12 24.53
C SER A 179 13.07 1.26 25.19
N PRO A 180 12.28 1.46 26.26
CA PRO A 180 12.26 2.73 27.01
C PRO A 180 13.63 3.16 27.57
N THR A 181 14.57 2.24 27.76
CA THR A 181 15.94 2.52 28.21
C THR A 181 16.92 2.82 27.06
N GLY A 182 16.43 2.86 25.81
CA GLY A 182 17.23 3.18 24.62
C GLY A 182 17.93 1.98 23.97
N GLN A 183 17.75 0.76 24.50
CA GLN A 183 18.31 -0.44 23.88
C GLN A 183 17.56 -0.78 22.59
N LYS A 184 18.30 -0.94 21.49
CA LYS A 184 17.76 -1.31 20.17
C LYS A 184 17.71 -2.82 20.02
N PHE A 185 16.58 -3.33 19.56
CA PHE A 185 16.34 -4.71 19.21
C PHE A 185 16.13 -4.81 17.70
N ALA A 186 16.80 -5.78 17.08
CA ALA A 186 16.61 -6.06 15.67
C ALA A 186 15.22 -6.69 15.44
N GLY A 187 14.61 -6.39 14.30
CA GLY A 187 13.41 -7.10 13.88
C GLY A 187 13.73 -8.58 13.60
N VAL A 188 12.79 -9.46 13.91
CA VAL A 188 12.93 -10.92 13.75
C VAL A 188 12.03 -11.41 12.61
N THR A 189 12.56 -12.30 11.77
CA THR A 189 11.79 -12.99 10.73
C THR A 189 11.43 -14.37 11.25
N ILE A 190 10.15 -14.69 11.21
CA ILE A 190 9.61 -16.00 11.58
C ILE A 190 9.25 -16.71 10.28
N GLU A 191 10.14 -17.60 9.84
CA GLU A 191 10.01 -18.36 8.59
C GLU A 191 9.12 -19.60 8.79
N ASP A 192 7.90 -19.38 9.28
CA ASP A 192 6.85 -20.39 9.32
C ASP A 192 5.78 -20.03 8.28
N TYR A 193 5.71 -20.85 7.23
CA TYR A 193 4.97 -20.56 6.01
C TYR A 193 3.66 -21.35 5.89
N ASN A 194 3.23 -22.04 6.96
CA ASN A 194 2.02 -22.87 6.96
C ASN A 194 1.05 -22.42 8.07
N ILE A 195 0.87 -21.11 8.24
CA ILE A 195 0.01 -20.53 9.28
C ILE A 195 -0.97 -19.58 8.63
N ASP A 196 -2.25 -19.92 8.69
CA ASP A 196 -3.29 -19.06 8.14
C ASP A 196 -3.66 -17.90 9.10
N LEU A 197 -4.47 -16.95 8.63
CA LEU A 197 -4.93 -15.84 9.47
C LEU A 197 -5.76 -16.30 10.68
N THR A 198 -6.49 -17.42 10.58
CA THR A 198 -7.29 -17.97 11.67
C THR A 198 -6.41 -18.48 12.80
N GLU A 199 -5.33 -19.16 12.46
CA GLU A 199 -4.32 -19.62 13.40
C GLU A 199 -3.61 -18.45 14.08
N TRP A 200 -3.22 -17.42 13.33
CA TRP A 200 -2.68 -16.18 13.92
C TRP A 200 -3.69 -15.51 14.87
N MET A 201 -4.98 -15.43 14.50
CA MET A 201 -6.04 -14.89 15.35
C MET A 201 -6.26 -15.67 16.65
N ASN A 202 -5.94 -16.96 16.65
CA ASN A 202 -6.07 -17.85 17.81
C ASN A 202 -4.78 -17.91 18.65
N GLY A 203 -3.77 -17.10 18.33
CA GLY A 203 -2.54 -17.02 19.10
C GLY A 203 -1.49 -18.08 18.77
N SER A 204 -1.49 -18.60 17.54
CA SER A 204 -0.37 -19.38 17.03
C SER A 204 0.94 -18.63 17.28
N SER A 205 1.92 -19.35 17.82
CA SER A 205 3.18 -18.79 18.27
C SER A 205 4.30 -19.77 17.95
N PRO A 206 4.71 -19.85 16.67
CA PRO A 206 5.99 -20.44 16.32
C PRO A 206 7.11 -19.85 17.17
N ALA A 207 8.25 -20.55 17.25
CA ALA A 207 9.35 -20.11 18.09
C ALA A 207 9.73 -18.64 17.81
N ASN A 208 9.66 -17.81 18.86
CA ASN A 208 9.95 -16.37 18.86
C ASN A 208 8.94 -15.46 18.13
N ALA A 209 7.81 -15.99 17.66
CA ALA A 209 6.76 -15.19 17.05
C ALA A 209 5.97 -14.35 18.08
N ASP A 210 5.49 -13.18 17.64
CA ASP A 210 4.50 -12.41 18.36
C ASP A 210 3.21 -13.22 18.44
N LYS A 211 2.61 -13.25 19.63
CA LYS A 211 1.30 -13.83 19.85
C LYS A 211 0.24 -12.83 19.42
N LEU A 212 -0.25 -13.01 18.21
CA LEU A 212 -1.37 -12.22 17.69
C LEU A 212 -2.69 -12.76 18.24
N GLY A 213 -3.75 -11.98 18.06
CA GLY A 213 -5.10 -12.39 18.44
C GLY A 213 -6.15 -11.67 17.61
N ALA A 214 -7.41 -12.05 17.79
CA ALA A 214 -8.55 -11.36 17.15
C ALA A 214 -8.58 -9.84 17.42
N GLY A 215 -7.99 -9.40 18.54
CA GLY A 215 -7.86 -7.99 18.94
C GLY A 215 -6.66 -7.24 18.36
N SER A 216 -5.67 -7.92 17.76
CA SER A 216 -4.51 -7.27 17.15
C SER A 216 -4.97 -6.28 16.08
N ALA A 217 -4.50 -5.03 16.16
CA ALA A 217 -4.93 -3.98 15.24
C ALA A 217 -4.23 -4.15 13.89
N ILE A 218 -4.96 -3.92 12.80
CA ILE A 218 -4.38 -3.83 11.46
C ILE A 218 -4.31 -2.35 11.11
N LEU A 219 -3.09 -1.88 10.85
CA LEU A 219 -2.77 -0.45 10.69
C LEU A 219 -2.63 -0.02 9.23
N GLY A 220 -2.52 -0.99 8.33
CA GLY A 220 -2.29 -0.74 6.92
C GLY A 220 -2.07 -2.02 6.12
N ILE A 221 -2.00 -1.82 4.81
CA ILE A 221 -1.57 -2.83 3.84
C ILE A 221 -0.36 -2.33 3.07
N GLU A 222 0.41 -3.28 2.56
CA GLU A 222 1.58 -3.03 1.73
C GLU A 222 1.68 -4.15 0.70
N PHE A 223 2.06 -3.81 -0.53
CA PHE A 223 2.49 -4.80 -1.49
C PHE A 223 3.87 -4.43 -2.03
N GLY A 224 4.63 -5.43 -2.45
CA GLY A 224 5.94 -5.15 -3.01
C GLY A 224 6.69 -6.35 -3.50
N ILE A 225 7.89 -6.07 -4.00
CA ILE A 225 8.80 -7.04 -4.56
C ILE A 225 10.19 -6.87 -3.97
N GLY A 226 10.96 -7.95 -3.97
CA GLY A 226 12.37 -7.93 -3.62
C GLY A 226 12.66 -8.11 -2.13
N SER A 227 13.94 -7.91 -1.81
CA SER A 227 14.71 -8.49 -0.69
C SER A 227 15.18 -9.93 -0.96
N GLY A 228 16.46 -10.09 -1.27
CA GLY A 228 17.09 -11.40 -1.51
C GLY A 228 16.91 -11.97 -2.92
N TRP A 229 16.26 -11.23 -3.83
CA TRP A 229 16.08 -11.64 -5.23
C TRP A 229 17.34 -11.29 -6.01
N SER A 230 18.07 -12.30 -6.49
CA SER A 230 19.38 -12.09 -7.12
C SER A 230 19.28 -11.57 -8.55
N ASN A 231 18.21 -11.95 -9.26
CA ASN A 231 18.05 -11.68 -10.68
C ASN A 231 16.92 -10.65 -10.91
N SER A 232 16.72 -10.28 -12.17
CA SER A 232 15.68 -9.35 -12.59
C SER A 232 14.27 -9.91 -12.39
N PHE A 233 13.35 -8.99 -12.16
CA PHE A 233 11.92 -9.26 -12.07
C PHE A 233 11.18 -8.14 -12.76
N GLN A 234 10.08 -8.47 -13.43
CA GLN A 234 9.10 -7.51 -13.90
C GLN A 234 7.70 -8.04 -13.63
N GLY A 235 6.88 -7.21 -13.01
CA GLY A 235 5.50 -7.55 -12.69
C GLY A 235 4.66 -6.32 -12.42
N ASN A 236 3.36 -6.56 -12.26
CA ASN A 236 2.39 -5.52 -12.03
C ASN A 236 1.42 -5.89 -10.92
N VAL A 237 0.83 -4.88 -10.28
CA VAL A 237 -0.21 -5.03 -9.25
C VAL A 237 -1.38 -4.09 -9.55
N ASP A 238 -2.61 -4.57 -9.34
CA ASP A 238 -3.84 -3.78 -9.44
C ASP A 238 -4.96 -4.35 -8.53
N ASN A 239 -6.13 -3.71 -8.49
CA ASN A 239 -7.33 -4.16 -7.75
C ASN A 239 -7.05 -4.57 -6.29
N VAL A 240 -6.25 -3.77 -5.58
CA VAL A 240 -5.87 -4.05 -4.20
C VAL A 240 -7.06 -3.82 -3.29
N ARG A 241 -7.48 -4.85 -2.56
CA ARG A 241 -8.70 -4.83 -1.76
C ARG A 241 -8.46 -5.26 -0.31
N PHE A 242 -9.15 -4.57 0.58
CA PHE A 242 -9.24 -4.94 1.99
C PHE A 242 -10.63 -4.58 2.54
N GLY A 243 -11.04 -5.20 3.64
CA GLY A 243 -12.32 -4.93 4.28
C GLY A 243 -12.43 -5.54 5.66
N PHE A 244 -13.25 -4.89 6.49
CA PHE A 244 -13.51 -5.30 7.86
C PHE A 244 -15.02 -5.48 8.08
N ALA A 245 -15.38 -6.42 8.95
CA ALA A 245 -16.77 -6.69 9.32
C ALA A 245 -17.48 -5.42 9.78
N GLY A 246 -18.68 -5.19 9.24
CA GLY A 246 -19.46 -3.97 9.49
C GLY A 246 -18.98 -2.72 8.75
N GLN A 247 -17.95 -2.81 7.89
CA GLN A 247 -17.50 -1.75 7.00
C GLN A 247 -17.72 -2.15 5.54
N THR A 248 -17.83 -1.16 4.65
CA THR A 248 -17.79 -1.42 3.21
C THR A 248 -16.34 -1.71 2.80
N PRO A 249 -16.04 -2.82 2.10
CA PRO A 249 -14.70 -3.09 1.61
C PRO A 249 -14.21 -1.97 0.67
N THR A 250 -12.91 -1.71 0.70
CA THR A 250 -12.24 -0.79 -0.21
C THR A 250 -11.50 -1.58 -1.28
N ASN A 251 -11.63 -1.13 -2.53
CA ASN A 251 -10.88 -1.59 -3.68
C ASN A 251 -10.12 -0.40 -4.29
N PHE A 252 -8.81 -0.52 -4.42
CA PHE A 252 -7.95 0.42 -5.12
C PHE A 252 -7.65 -0.09 -6.53
N ASN A 253 -7.95 0.75 -7.51
CA ASN A 253 -7.62 0.52 -8.90
C ASN A 253 -6.60 1.57 -9.33
N PHE A 254 -5.45 1.17 -9.88
CA PHE A 254 -4.35 2.07 -10.22
C PHE A 254 -4.43 2.50 -11.68
N GLU A 255 -4.52 3.79 -11.92
CA GLU A 255 -4.92 4.33 -13.22
C GLU A 255 -3.98 5.47 -13.63
N LEU A 256 -3.76 5.63 -14.93
CA LEU A 256 -3.12 6.84 -15.43
C LEU A 256 -4.05 8.04 -15.20
N ALA A 257 -3.47 9.13 -14.69
CA ALA A 257 -4.14 10.42 -14.66
C ALA A 257 -4.65 10.76 -16.07
N ALA A 258 -5.87 11.30 -16.15
CA ALA A 258 -6.40 11.78 -17.42
C ALA A 258 -5.44 12.84 -17.99
N ALA A 259 -5.04 12.69 -19.24
CA ALA A 259 -4.30 13.76 -19.90
C ALA A 259 -5.19 15.01 -19.91
N ASP A 260 -4.65 16.15 -19.47
CA ASP A 260 -5.30 17.44 -19.66
C ASP A 260 -5.47 17.65 -21.17
N VAL A 261 -6.67 17.36 -21.68
CA VAL A 261 -7.00 17.63 -23.08
C VAL A 261 -7.13 19.15 -23.18
N PRO A 262 -6.23 19.87 -23.88
CA PRO A 262 -6.40 21.29 -24.08
C PRO A 262 -7.73 21.50 -24.79
N GLU A 263 -8.57 22.40 -24.27
CA GLU A 263 -9.88 22.66 -24.84
C GLU A 263 -9.76 22.77 -26.37
N PRO A 264 -10.55 21.99 -27.13
CA PRO A 264 -10.27 21.82 -28.54
C PRO A 264 -10.36 23.18 -29.21
N ALA A 265 -9.33 23.55 -29.97
CA ALA A 265 -9.22 24.83 -30.69
C ALA A 265 -10.47 25.16 -31.53
N SER A 266 -11.31 24.16 -31.83
CA SER A 266 -12.68 24.33 -32.33
C SER A 266 -13.57 25.29 -31.52
N LEU A 267 -13.47 25.34 -30.18
CA LEU A 267 -14.22 26.28 -29.34
C LEU A 267 -13.69 27.70 -29.49
N ALA A 268 -12.37 27.85 -29.55
CA ALA A 268 -11.74 29.14 -29.84
C ALA A 268 -12.09 29.63 -31.26
N LEU A 269 -12.05 28.74 -32.26
CA LEU A 269 -12.44 29.04 -33.65
C LEU A 269 -13.93 29.34 -33.78
N PHE A 270 -14.79 28.61 -33.06
CA PHE A 270 -16.23 28.89 -33.01
C PHE A 270 -16.49 30.26 -32.37
N GLY A 271 -15.84 30.55 -31.23
CA GLY A 271 -15.91 31.86 -30.58
C GLY A 271 -15.44 32.99 -31.48
N GLN A 272 -14.30 32.82 -32.17
CA GLN A 272 -13.80 33.80 -33.14
C GLN A 272 -14.71 33.93 -34.36
N GLY A 273 -15.30 32.83 -34.84
CA GLY A 273 -16.27 32.83 -35.93
C GLY A 273 -17.52 33.64 -35.57
N VAL A 274 -18.08 33.44 -34.37
CA VAL A 274 -19.24 34.20 -33.87
C VAL A 274 -18.91 35.68 -33.72
N LEU A 275 -17.74 36.01 -33.13
CA LEU A 275 -17.29 37.41 -32.99
C LEU A 275 -17.06 38.07 -34.36
N GLY A 276 -16.46 37.36 -35.30
CA GLY A 276 -16.27 37.80 -36.68
C GLY A 276 -17.59 38.07 -37.39
N PHE A 277 -18.57 37.17 -37.27
CA PHE A 277 -19.92 37.37 -37.81
C PHE A 277 -20.65 38.56 -37.20
N ALA A 278 -20.59 38.72 -35.87
CA ALA A 278 -21.20 39.85 -35.18
C ALA A 278 -20.58 41.20 -35.61
N ALA A 279 -19.26 41.26 -35.74
CA ALA A 279 -18.55 42.43 -36.24
C ALA A 279 -18.89 42.75 -37.70
N ALA A 280 -18.98 41.74 -38.57
CA ALA A 280 -19.37 41.90 -39.97
C ALA A 280 -20.81 42.42 -40.11
N ARG A 281 -21.75 41.91 -39.29
CA ARG A 281 -23.14 42.37 -39.29
C ARG A 281 -23.28 43.84 -38.87
N ARG A 282 -22.52 44.27 -37.85
CA ARG A 282 -22.50 45.67 -37.39
C ARG A 282 -22.02 46.66 -38.45
N ARG A 283 -21.09 46.25 -39.33
CA ARG A 283 -20.59 47.12 -40.41
C ARG A 283 -21.60 47.35 -41.53
N LYS A 284 -22.56 46.42 -41.75
CA LYS A 284 -23.58 46.56 -42.80
C LYS A 284 -24.81 47.38 -42.37
N GLN A 285 -24.92 47.74 -41.08
CA GLN A 285 -26.05 48.51 -40.54
C GLN A 285 -25.71 50.00 -40.33
N LYS A 286 -24.51 50.43 -40.73
CA LYS A 286 -24.13 51.84 -40.89
C LYS A 286 -24.05 52.17 -42.37
#